data_AF-A0A1Y0RFG0-F1
#
_entry.id   AF-A0A1Y0RFG0-F1
#
_cell.length_a   1.000
_cell.length_b   1.000
_cell.length_c   1.000
_cell.angle_alpha   90.00
_cell.angle_beta   90.00
_cell.angle_gamma   90.00
#
_symmetry.space_group_name_H-M   'P 1'
#
loop_
_entity.id
_entity.type
_entity.pdbx_description
1 polymer ?
#
loop_
_entity_poly.entity_id
_entity_poly.type
_entity_poly.pdbx_seq_one_letter_code
_entity_poly.pdbx_strand_id
1 'polypeptide(L)' 'MRQIDISQATAQPESLFQAALEEDEIIIMQNNQPIFKIVRINQPKKRRQSGSAKCSELQT' A
#
# COMPACT_ATOMS: atom_id res chain seq x y z
N MET A 1 4.52 9.12 6.29
CA MET A 1 4.59 9.91 5.05
C MET A 1 5.94 10.60 5.01
N ARG A 2 6.71 10.38 3.94
CA ARG A 2 8.03 10.99 3.74
C ARG A 2 8.07 11.78 2.45
N GLN A 3 8.78 12.90 2.45
CA GLN A 3 8.94 13.75 1.27
C GLN A 3 10.42 13.76 0.86
N ILE A 4 10.68 13.63 -0.44
CA ILE A 4 12.03 13.67 -1.00
C ILE A 4 12.06 14.49 -2.28
N ASP A 5 13.21 15.04 -2.62
CA ASP A 5 13.43 15.69 -3.91
C ASP A 5 13.64 14.66 -5.03
N ILE A 6 13.25 14.99 -6.26
CA ILE A 6 13.45 14.17 -7.45
C ILE A 6 14.93 13.78 -7.66
N SER A 7 15.88 14.63 -7.30
CA SER A 7 17.31 14.32 -7.36
C SER A 7 17.71 13.17 -6.44
N GLN A 8 17.10 13.06 -5.27
CA GLN A 8 17.33 11.95 -4.33
C GLN A 8 16.65 10.67 -4.81
N ALA A 9 15.45 10.81 -5.42
CA ALA A 9 14.71 9.68 -5.96
C ALA A 9 15.44 9.00 -7.14
N THR A 10 16.08 9.78 -8.02
CA THR A 10 16.81 9.26 -9.17
C THR A 10 18.19 8.72 -8.81
N ALA A 11 18.82 9.25 -7.76
CA ALA A 11 20.14 8.80 -7.32
C ALA A 11 20.12 7.38 -6.71
N GLN A 12 19.06 7.01 -5.99
CA GLN A 12 18.99 5.75 -5.24
C GLN A 12 17.60 5.09 -5.32
N PRO A 13 17.19 4.59 -6.52
CA PRO A 13 15.85 4.05 -6.72
C PRO A 13 15.55 2.80 -5.88
N GLU A 14 16.53 1.92 -5.62
CA GLU A 14 16.30 0.73 -4.78
C GLU A 14 15.97 1.10 -3.32
N SER A 15 16.74 2.03 -2.74
CA SER A 15 16.50 2.55 -1.39
C SER A 15 15.12 3.20 -1.28
N LEU A 16 14.69 3.90 -2.33
CA LEU A 16 13.36 4.50 -2.42
C LEU A 16 12.24 3.46 -2.36
N PHE A 17 12.36 2.37 -3.12
CA PHE A 17 11.35 1.32 -3.10
C PHE A 17 11.34 0.56 -1.78
N GLN A 18 12.50 0.31 -1.18
CA GLN A 18 12.58 -0.30 0.14
C GLN A 18 11.90 0.56 1.21
N ALA A 19 12.17 1.87 1.20
CA ALA A 19 11.48 2.82 2.06
C ALA A 19 9.97 2.83 1.80
N ALA A 20 9.50 2.69 0.56
CA ALA A 20 8.07 2.63 0.24
C ALA A 20 7.39 1.30 0.62
N LEU A 21 8.16 0.25 0.91
CA LEU A 21 7.64 -1.01 1.45
C LEU A 21 7.46 -0.95 2.97
N GLU A 22 8.33 -0.20 3.65
CA GLU A 22 8.32 0.02 5.10
C GLU A 22 7.39 1.16 5.52
N GLU A 23 7.39 2.25 4.75
CA GLU A 23 6.54 3.41 4.94
C GLU A 23 5.28 3.32 4.08
N ASP A 24 4.13 3.78 4.60
CA ASP A 24 2.87 3.73 3.85
C ASP A 24 2.84 4.65 2.61
N GLU A 25 3.63 5.73 2.61
CA GLU A 25 3.56 6.78 1.59
C GLU A 25 4.86 7.60 1.46
N ILE A 26 5.35 7.75 0.23
CA ILE A 26 6.44 8.65 -0.15
C ILE A 26 5.98 9.63 -1.23
N ILE A 27 6.23 10.92 -1.01
CA ILE A 27 5.97 12.00 -1.97
C ILE A 27 7.31 12.45 -2.57
N ILE A 28 7.38 12.49 -3.91
CA ILE A 28 8.53 13.02 -4.64
C ILE A 28 8.19 14.43 -5.07
N MET A 29 9.07 15.35 -4.73
CA MET A 29 8.97 16.79 -4.94
C MET A 29 9.92 17.24 -6.04
N GLN A 30 9.54 18.27 -6.78
CA GLN A 30 10.42 19.03 -7.65
C GLN A 30 10.05 20.51 -7.52
N ASN A 31 11.05 21.38 -7.30
CA ASN A 31 10.82 22.81 -7.10
C ASN A 31 9.79 23.11 -5.99
N ASN A 32 9.88 22.37 -4.88
CA ASN A 32 8.95 22.45 -3.75
C ASN A 32 7.49 22.10 -4.08
N GLN A 33 7.23 21.45 -5.22
CA GLN A 33 5.90 20.97 -5.60
C GLN A 33 5.88 19.44 -5.70
N PRO A 34 4.82 18.77 -5.21
CA PRO A 34 4.67 17.33 -5.32
C PRO A 34 4.38 16.94 -6.77
N ILE A 35 5.18 16.04 -7.32
CA ILE A 35 5.05 15.58 -8.71
C ILE A 35 4.75 14.09 -8.81
N PHE A 36 5.19 13.29 -7.84
CA PHE A 36 4.86 11.87 -7.78
C PHE A 36 4.56 11.42 -6.36
N LYS A 37 3.82 10.31 -6.27
CA LYS A 37 3.53 9.61 -5.05
C LYS A 37 3.76 8.12 -5.23
N ILE A 38 4.48 7.52 -4.29
CA ILE A 38 4.64 6.07 -4.17
C ILE A 38 3.85 5.63 -2.95
N VAL A 39 2.93 4.69 -3.15
CA VAL A 39 2.12 4.10 -2.09
C VAL A 39 2.18 2.59 -2.19
N ARG A 40 2.26 1.93 -1.04
CA ARG A 40 2.20 0.47 -0.98
C ARG A 40 0.79 0.01 -1.32
N ILE A 41 0.68 -0.84 -2.34
CA ILE A 41 -0.59 -1.50 -2.68
C ILE A 41 -0.76 -2.69 -1.74
N ASN A 42 -1.53 -2.50 -0.67
CA ASN A 42 -1.89 -3.58 0.22
C ASN A 42 -2.98 -4.45 -0.42
N GLN A 43 -2.73 -5.76 -0.51
CA GLN A 43 -3.79 -6.69 -0.95
C GLN A 43 -4.95 -6.59 0.04
N PRO A 44 -6.20 -6.41 -0.45
CA PRO A 44 -7.35 -6.41 0.43
C PRO A 44 -7.38 -7.75 1.17
N LYS A 45 -7.39 -7.72 2.52
CA LYS A 45 -7.55 -8.93 3.32
C LYS A 45 -8.80 -9.65 2.83
N LYS A 46 -8.63 -10.88 2.33
CA LYS A 46 -9.75 -11.76 1.94
C LYS A 46 -10.71 -11.80 3.12
N ARG A 47 -11.85 -11.11 2.99
CA ARG A 47 -12.91 -11.12 4.00
C ARG A 47 -13.36 -12.57 4.11
N ARG A 48 -13.07 -13.22 5.25
CA ARG A 48 -13.60 -14.57 5.51
C ARG A 48 -15.11 -14.47 5.35
N GLN A 49 -15.66 -15.14 4.35
CA GLN A 49 -17.09 -15.35 4.30
C GLN A 49 -17.42 -16.15 5.56
N SER A 50 -18.14 -15.51 6.48
CA SER A 50 -18.77 -16.22 7.60
C SER A 50 -19.60 -17.33 6.98
N GLY A 51 -19.28 -18.57 7.33
CA GLY A 51 -19.95 -19.75 6.81
C GLY A 51 -21.46 -19.59 7.02
N SER A 52 -22.21 -19.67 5.93
CA SER A 52 -23.65 -19.87 6.00
C SER A 52 -23.86 -21.24 6.64
N ALA A 53 -24.20 -21.24 7.94
CA ALA A 53 -24.68 -22.44 8.60
C ALA A 53 -26.00 -22.81 7.91
N LYS A 54 -25.93 -23.73 6.95
CA LYS A 54 -27.10 -24.40 6.41
C LYS A 54 -27.70 -25.18 7.58
N CYS A 55 -28.78 -24.66 8.18
CA CYS A 55 -29.57 -25.42 9.14
C CYS A 55 -30.02 -26.70 8.44
N SER A 56 -29.49 -27.84 8.86
CA SER A 56 -30.04 -29.15 8.52
C SER A 56 -31.36 -29.30 9.28
N GLU A 57 -32.45 -29.07 8.56
CA GLU A 57 -33.80 -29.37 9.03
C GLU A 57 -33.94 -30.89 9.17
N LEU A 58 -33.97 -31.36 10.41
CA LEU A 58 -34.40 -32.70 10.78
C LEU A 58 -35.93 -32.72 10.71
N GLN A 59 -36.49 -33.39 9.71
CA GLN A 59 -37.89 -33.84 9.74
C GLN A 59 -37.90 -35.29 10.21
N THR A 60 -38.53 -35.53 11.35
CA THR A 60 -38.91 -36.85 11.89
C THR A 60 -40.36 -37.11 11.54
#